data_AF-A0A925UIF2-F1
#
_entry.id   AF-A0A925UIF2-F1
#
_cell.length_a   1.000
_cell.length_b   1.000
_cell.length_c   1.000
_cell.angle_alpha   90.00
_cell.angle_beta   90.00
_cell.angle_gamma   90.00
#
_symmetry.space_group_name_H-M   'P 1'
#
loop_
_entity.id
_entity.type
_entity.pdbx_description
1 polymer ?
#
loop_
_entity_poly.entity_id
_entity_poly.type
_entity_poly.pdbx_seq_one_letter_code
_entity_poly.pdbx_strand_id
1 'polypeptide(L)' 'MTELEQARLLRAARDAQTHAHAPYSRFAVGAAVLDEHGHIHAGCNVENA' A
#
# COMPACT_ATOMS: atom_id res chain seq x y z
N MET A 1 -11.16 -7.98 11.40
CA MET A 1 -11.03 -6.66 10.74
C MET A 1 -12.03 -5.71 11.36
N THR A 2 -11.56 -4.83 12.23
CA THR A 2 -12.32 -3.71 12.81
C THR A 2 -12.28 -2.50 11.87
N GLU A 3 -13.16 -1.52 12.08
CA GLU A 3 -13.13 -0.26 11.33
C GLU A 3 -11.79 0.49 11.51
N LEU A 4 -11.19 0.41 12.71
CA LEU A 4 -9.89 1.01 13.01
C LEU A 4 -8.76 0.31 12.24
N GLU A 5 -8.76 -1.02 12.18
CA GLU A 5 -7.80 -1.80 11.38
C GLU A 5 -7.91 -1.46 9.89
N GLN A 6 -9.14 -1.37 9.37
CA GLN A 6 -9.40 -0.98 7.99
C GLN A 6 -8.89 0.45 7.71
N ALA A 7 -9.12 1.40 8.61
CA ALA A 7 -8.63 2.77 8.47
C ALA A 7 -7.08 2.84 8.48
N ARG A 8 -6.43 2.04 9.34
CA ARG A 8 -4.96 1.93 9.38
C ARG A 8 -4.40 1.33 8.08
N LEU A 9 -5.02 0.29 7.54
CA LEU A 9 -4.63 -0.31 6.26
C LEU A 9 -4.78 0.67 5.10
N LEU A 10 -5.92 1.37 5.02
CA LEU A 10 -6.16 2.36 3.97
C LEU A 10 -5.15 3.52 4.03
N ARG A 11 -4.77 3.95 5.24
CA ARG A 11 -3.73 4.96 5.42
C ARG A 11 -2.37 4.45 4.93
N ALA A 12 -1.95 3.27 5.39
CA ALA A 12 -0.66 2.70 5.00
C ALA A 12 -0.56 2.43 3.48
N ALA A 13 -1.64 1.97 2.85
CA ALA A 13 -1.68 1.77 1.40
C ALA A 13 -1.54 3.10 0.64
N ARG A 14 -2.22 4.18 1.09
CA ARG A 14 -2.10 5.52 0.50
C ARG A 14 -0.69 6.09 0.67
N ASP A 15 -0.09 5.93 1.84
CA ASP A 15 1.27 6.39 2.10
C ASP A 15 2.27 5.64 1.19
N ALA A 16 2.14 4.31 1.07
CA ALA A 16 2.97 3.52 0.16
C ALA A 16 2.79 3.91 -1.31
N GLN A 17 1.58 4.21 -1.76
CA GLN A 17 1.30 4.66 -3.14
C GLN A 17 2.16 5.86 -3.55
N THR A 18 2.48 6.78 -2.63
CA THR A 18 3.31 7.97 -2.92
C THR A 18 4.76 7.62 -3.32
N HIS A 19 5.19 6.39 -3.06
CA HIS A 19 6.53 5.89 -3.38
C HIS A 19 6.57 5.05 -4.67
N ALA A 20 5.44 4.89 -5.37
CA ALA A 20 5.34 4.07 -6.56
C ALA A 20 6.30 4.54 -7.67
N HIS A 21 7.06 3.60 -8.24
CA HIS A 21 7.84 3.84 -9.44
C HIS A 21 7.05 3.37 -10.67
N ALA A 22 6.28 4.27 -11.28
CA ALA A 22 5.39 3.95 -12.40
C ALA A 22 5.56 4.89 -13.62
N PRO A 23 6.77 5.00 -14.22
CA PRO A 23 7.01 5.93 -15.32
C PRO A 23 6.32 5.52 -16.63
N TYR A 24 5.96 4.24 -16.81
CA TYR A 24 5.40 3.75 -18.07
C TYR A 24 3.88 3.89 -18.09
N SER A 25 3.19 3.36 -17.07
CA SER A 25 1.72 3.44 -17.00
C SER A 25 1.20 4.78 -16.47
N ARG A 26 2.03 5.50 -15.68
CA ARG A 26 1.62 6.66 -14.88
C ARG A 26 0.52 6.34 -13.87
N PHE A 27 0.37 5.07 -13.50
CA PHE A 27 -0.65 4.60 -12.57
C PHE A 27 -0.02 4.13 -11.26
N ALA A 28 -0.06 5.00 -10.24
CA ALA A 28 0.46 4.71 -8.92
C ALA A 28 -0.50 3.83 -8.12
N VAL A 29 -0.02 2.70 -7.61
CA VAL A 29 -0.77 1.76 -6.78
C VAL A 29 -0.05 1.56 -5.46
N GLY A 30 -0.81 1.61 -4.37
CA GLY A 30 -0.34 1.23 -3.05
C GLY A 30 -1.24 0.15 -2.45
N ALA A 31 -0.64 -0.75 -1.69
CA ALA A 31 -1.34 -1.85 -1.01
C ALA A 31 -0.80 -1.99 0.42
N ALA A 32 -1.65 -2.50 1.31
CA ALA A 32 -1.27 -2.84 2.67
C ALA A 32 -1.97 -4.13 3.12
N VAL A 33 -1.28 -4.93 3.92
CA VAL A 33 -1.76 -6.20 4.48
C VAL A 33 -1.53 -6.19 5.99
N LEU A 34 -2.53 -6.67 6.74
CA LEU A 34 -2.45 -6.90 8.19
C LEU A 34 -2.15 -8.39 8.41
N ASP A 35 -1.06 -8.72 9.10
CA ASP A 35 -0.76 -10.11 9.46
C ASP A 35 -1.47 -10.54 10.76
N GLU A 36 -1.35 -11.83 11.09
CA GLU A 36 -1.96 -12.42 12.30
C GLU A 36 -1.36 -11.92 13.62
N HIS A 37 -0.21 -11.25 13.57
CA HIS A 37 0.45 -10.63 14.72
C HIS A 37 0.10 -9.15 14.87
N GLY A 38 -0.72 -8.59 13.98
CA GLY A 38 -1.16 -7.19 14.00
C GLY A 38 -0.17 -6.21 13.35
N HIS A 39 0.84 -6.69 12.63
CA HIS A 39 1.74 -5.84 11.86
C HIS A 39 1.13 -5.47 10.51
N ILE A 40 1.40 -4.24 10.07
CA ILE A 40 1.01 -3.75 8.76
C ILE A 40 2.22 -3.76 7.84
N HIS A 41 2.10 -4.49 6.74
CA HIS A 41 3.07 -4.54 5.65
C HIS A 41 2.51 -3.74 4.49
N ALA A 42 3.23 -2.74 3.99
CA ALA A 42 2.77 -1.88 2.91
C ALA A 42 3.78 -1.86 1.75
N GLY A 43 3.27 -1.69 0.53
CA GLY A 43 4.07 -1.68 -0.68
C GLY A 43 3.39 -0.95 -1.82
N CYS A 44 4.14 -0.69 -2.88
CA CYS A 44 3.66 -0.05 -4.09
C CYS A 44 4.18 -0.77 -5.33
N ASN A 45 3.60 -0.48 -6.49
CA ASN A 45 4.11 -1.00 -7.75
C ASN A 45 5.45 -0.37 -8.13
N VAL A 46 6.32 -1.19 -8.72
CA VAL A 46 7.60 -0.79 -9.31
C VAL A 46 7.64 -1.38 -10.70
N GLU A 47 7.66 -0.52 -11.70
CA GLU A 47 7.69 -0.93 -13.11
C GLU A 47 9.12 -1.01 -13.65
N ASN A 48 9.30 -1.72 -14.75
CA ASN A 48 10.57 -1.89 -15.44
C ASN A 48 10.43 -1.72 -16.95
N ALA A 49 11.52 -1.33 -17.62
CA ALA A 49 11.62 -1.17 -19.08
C ALA A 49 11.63 -2.50 -19.83
#